data_AF-A0A7X8F0P4-F1
#
_entry.id   AF-A0A7X8F0P4-F1
#
_cell.length_a   1.000
_cell.length_b   1.000
_cell.length_c   1.000
_cell.angle_alpha   90.00
_cell.angle_beta   90.00
_cell.angle_gamma   90.00
#
_symmetry.space_group_name_H-M   'P 1'
#
loop_
_entity.id
_entity.type
_entity.pdbx_description
1 polymer ?
#
loop_
_entity_poly.entity_id
_entity_poly.type
_entity_poly.pdbx_seq_one_letter_code
_entity_poly.pdbx_strand_id
1 'polypeptide(L)'
;MKAQTAKHIARKTWEALKWLLWGLRWLAVAVFTVLFLAGLFFSLPWKILVCFATVPMAGIFAPRRAQPWCWAAMAMGIIAAAVWVRLPQQDKQRWRTYRFDADFARLLQQRRIDGAPNAAILYSRVLNEYDEGIFALHVFSEEVADQTLSEPWSSQTFPQVAEWLSDFEPGFEVLAEAAAMDQCRFPVASDILDVRTQLKRLNQLKGWRNLLIRSANQDLQAGRADQALQKMLTVVGMARHLYQQQTLFDQAAAFSVEVGAARSLRRYLLDHAEDPNDLDMVLAAIRQLESNWPGAWDGVVEHEKLIAKNVAALLYEINENGQTRIHRHAIVSLGQGLGYPIPARLHQDIVGRSTALVLWFSIPSSPHRAARLIERRFDRFSDLARHGTPAPVLPIQYAWRLGLNPCGAVDWLARQQMSYYAALDGQYKRHIALERVTVISAELKRFFLQHHRWPERLSELWGALAAQTLQDPVCNAEFAYRLTDRGFLLYSIGENGIDDGGRYMPRWGLDDVVFWPLEMMESDYDSEPERPPYVKNDSAL
;
A
#
# COMPACT_ATOMS: atom_id res chain seq x y z
N MET A 1 -48.02 67.58 -15.10
CA MET A 1 -46.55 67.39 -15.16
C MET A 1 -46.04 66.13 -14.46
N LYS A 2 -46.26 65.89 -13.16
CA LYS A 2 -45.69 64.73 -12.43
C LYS A 2 -45.94 63.35 -13.06
N ALA A 3 -47.11 63.11 -13.66
CA ALA A 3 -47.45 61.83 -14.29
C ALA A 3 -46.72 61.54 -15.62
N GLN A 4 -46.40 62.57 -16.42
CA GLN A 4 -45.63 62.40 -17.67
C GLN A 4 -44.16 62.13 -17.36
N THR A 5 -43.59 62.79 -16.36
CA THR A 5 -42.22 62.55 -15.90
C THR A 5 -42.06 61.12 -15.38
N ALA A 6 -43.02 60.62 -14.60
CA ALA A 6 -43.03 59.25 -14.10
C ALA A 6 -43.08 58.19 -15.22
N LYS A 7 -43.94 58.39 -16.25
CA LYS A 7 -44.02 57.49 -17.41
C LYS A 7 -42.73 57.48 -18.23
N HIS A 8 -42.09 58.63 -18.41
CA HIS A 8 -40.82 58.73 -19.14
C HIS A 8 -39.68 58.03 -18.41
N ILE A 9 -39.61 58.20 -17.08
CA ILE A 9 -38.63 57.50 -16.24
C ILE A 9 -38.88 55.98 -16.31
N ALA A 10 -40.13 55.52 -16.14
CA ALA A 10 -40.48 54.10 -16.22
C ALA A 10 -40.14 53.46 -17.57
N ARG A 11 -40.31 54.18 -18.68
CA ARG A 11 -39.94 53.69 -20.01
C ARG A 11 -38.43 53.60 -20.18
N LYS A 12 -37.69 54.62 -19.76
CA LYS A 12 -36.21 54.62 -19.82
C LYS A 12 -35.60 53.54 -18.93
N THR A 13 -36.14 53.33 -17.72
CA THR A 13 -35.68 52.25 -16.84
C THR A 13 -35.99 50.87 -17.42
N TRP A 14 -37.14 50.70 -18.05
CA TRP A 14 -37.48 49.45 -18.76
C TRP A 14 -36.57 49.17 -19.95
N GLU A 15 -36.28 50.19 -20.77
CA GLU A 15 -35.35 50.06 -21.91
C GLU A 15 -33.92 49.72 -21.43
N ALA A 16 -33.44 50.37 -20.36
CA ALA A 16 -32.16 50.07 -19.74
C ALA A 16 -32.10 48.63 -19.19
N LEU A 17 -33.15 48.18 -18.49
CA LEU A 17 -33.27 46.82 -17.97
C LEU A 17 -33.28 45.79 -19.10
N LYS A 18 -33.95 46.07 -20.21
CA LYS A 18 -33.99 45.19 -21.39
C LYS A 18 -32.60 45.01 -22.01
N TRP A 19 -31.83 46.09 -22.16
CA TRP A 19 -30.45 46.03 -22.65
C TRP A 19 -29.52 45.29 -21.67
N LEU A 20 -29.65 45.55 -20.37
CA LEU A 20 -28.92 44.85 -19.32
C LEU A 20 -29.18 43.34 -19.38
N LEU A 21 -30.45 42.91 -19.44
CA LEU A 21 -30.84 41.51 -19.53
C LEU A 21 -30.34 40.85 -20.82
N TRP A 22 -30.37 41.57 -21.94
CA TRP A 22 -29.83 41.09 -23.20
C TRP A 22 -28.30 40.90 -23.13
N GLY A 23 -27.58 41.86 -22.54
CA GLY A 23 -26.15 41.75 -22.31
C GLY A 23 -25.79 40.60 -21.37
N LEU A 24 -26.50 40.48 -20.24
CA LEU A 24 -26.31 39.38 -19.27
C LEU A 24 -26.53 38.02 -19.92
N ARG A 25 -27.50 37.90 -20.83
CA ARG A 25 -27.77 36.66 -21.57
C ARG A 25 -26.59 36.26 -22.45
N TRP A 26 -26.04 37.19 -23.23
CA TRP A 26 -24.89 36.89 -24.10
C TRP A 26 -23.62 36.64 -23.30
N LEU A 27 -23.44 37.36 -22.19
CA LEU A 27 -22.37 37.07 -21.24
C LEU A 27 -22.51 35.65 -20.68
N ALA A 28 -23.71 35.23 -20.28
CA ALA A 28 -23.96 33.86 -19.83
C ALA A 28 -23.66 32.84 -20.93
N VAL A 29 -24.11 33.06 -22.17
CA VAL A 29 -23.78 32.18 -23.31
C VAL A 29 -22.27 32.06 -23.49
N ALA A 30 -21.54 33.17 -23.46
CA ALA A 30 -20.07 33.16 -23.61
C ALA A 30 -19.39 32.42 -22.45
N VAL A 31 -19.73 32.75 -21.20
CA VAL A 31 -19.16 32.12 -20.00
C VAL A 31 -19.44 30.61 -20.00
N PHE A 32 -20.69 30.19 -20.23
CA PHE A 32 -21.04 28.77 -20.24
C PHE A 32 -20.43 28.01 -21.44
N THR A 33 -20.20 28.67 -22.57
CA THR A 33 -19.44 28.08 -23.69
C THR A 33 -17.98 27.84 -23.29
N VAL A 34 -17.34 28.82 -22.66
CA VAL A 34 -15.97 28.68 -22.14
C VAL A 34 -15.90 27.58 -21.09
N LEU A 35 -16.86 27.53 -20.16
CA LEU A 35 -16.95 26.47 -19.14
C LEU A 35 -17.18 25.09 -19.76
N PHE A 36 -17.98 25.00 -20.84
CA PHE A 36 -18.18 23.75 -21.57
C PHE A 36 -16.89 23.27 -22.24
N LEU A 37 -16.17 24.16 -22.95
CA LEU A 37 -14.91 23.83 -23.61
C LEU A 37 -13.81 23.46 -22.59
N ALA A 38 -13.70 24.23 -21.51
CA ALA A 38 -12.83 23.88 -20.38
C ALA A 38 -13.25 22.54 -19.78
N GLY A 39 -14.55 22.29 -19.68
CA GLY A 39 -15.09 21.03 -19.18
C GLY A 39 -14.71 19.83 -20.05
N LEU A 40 -14.73 19.98 -21.37
CA LEU A 40 -14.24 18.95 -22.30
C LEU A 40 -12.74 18.71 -22.10
N PHE A 41 -11.96 19.78 -21.99
CA PHE A 41 -10.52 19.70 -21.74
C PHE A 41 -10.19 18.96 -20.43
N PHE A 42 -10.90 19.25 -19.34
CA PHE A 42 -10.75 18.59 -18.05
C PHE A 42 -11.58 17.31 -17.89
N SER A 43 -12.16 16.78 -18.98
CA SER A 43 -12.95 15.54 -18.98
C SER A 43 -14.01 15.49 -17.88
N LEU A 44 -14.77 16.59 -17.71
CA LEU A 44 -15.82 16.68 -16.71
C LEU A 44 -16.92 15.62 -16.96
N PRO A 45 -17.62 15.18 -15.89
CA PRO A 45 -18.78 14.31 -16.00
C PRO A 45 -19.79 14.80 -17.04
N TRP A 46 -20.29 13.89 -17.89
CA TRP A 46 -21.15 14.25 -19.02
C TRP A 46 -22.40 15.02 -18.61
N LYS A 47 -22.96 14.78 -17.41
CA LYS A 47 -24.12 15.52 -16.92
C LYS A 47 -23.80 17.00 -16.69
N ILE A 48 -22.60 17.31 -16.20
CA ILE A 48 -22.12 18.69 -16.04
C ILE A 48 -21.93 19.33 -17.41
N LEU A 49 -21.34 18.61 -18.36
CA LEU A 49 -21.18 19.09 -19.73
C LEU A 49 -22.52 19.39 -20.39
N VAL A 50 -23.53 18.54 -20.20
CA VAL A 50 -24.90 18.79 -20.66
C VAL A 50 -25.47 20.05 -20.02
N CYS A 51 -25.30 20.22 -18.70
CA CYS A 51 -25.72 21.46 -18.03
C CYS A 51 -25.03 22.70 -18.62
N PHE A 52 -23.72 22.65 -18.85
CA PHE A 52 -22.98 23.76 -19.44
C PHE A 52 -23.38 24.02 -20.90
N ALA A 53 -23.71 22.98 -21.66
CA ALA A 53 -24.18 23.11 -23.03
C ALA A 53 -25.62 23.64 -23.13
N THR A 54 -26.48 23.45 -22.12
CA THR A 54 -27.89 23.88 -22.20
C THR A 54 -28.06 25.39 -22.40
N VAL A 55 -27.25 26.20 -21.70
CA VAL A 55 -27.26 27.68 -21.78
C VAL A 55 -26.92 28.18 -23.20
N PRO A 56 -25.77 27.83 -23.82
CA PRO A 56 -25.46 28.24 -25.18
C PRO A 56 -26.41 27.61 -26.21
N MET A 57 -26.85 26.36 -26.01
CA MET A 57 -27.80 25.73 -26.93
C MET A 57 -29.13 26.49 -26.98
N ALA A 58 -29.68 26.88 -25.84
CA ALA A 58 -30.89 27.70 -25.75
C ALA A 58 -30.67 29.13 -26.28
N GLY A 59 -29.49 29.71 -26.09
CA GLY A 59 -29.18 31.07 -26.54
C GLY A 59 -28.98 31.19 -28.06
N ILE A 60 -28.31 30.21 -28.67
CA ILE A 60 -27.84 30.24 -30.06
C ILE A 60 -28.85 29.55 -30.99
N PHE A 61 -29.30 28.34 -30.65
CA PHE A 61 -30.05 27.49 -31.59
C PHE A 61 -31.56 27.50 -31.37
N ALA A 62 -32.06 27.83 -30.16
CA ALA A 62 -33.49 27.86 -29.95
C ALA A 62 -34.15 29.01 -30.74
N PRO A 63 -35.28 28.76 -31.45
CA PRO A 63 -36.00 29.81 -32.18
C PRO A 63 -36.36 30.97 -31.27
N ARG A 64 -36.29 32.22 -31.77
CA ARG A 64 -36.56 33.43 -30.97
C ARG A 64 -37.88 33.40 -30.21
N ARG A 65 -38.90 32.70 -30.74
CA ARG A 65 -40.21 32.51 -30.09
C ARG A 65 -40.19 31.53 -28.91
N ALA A 66 -39.31 30.53 -28.94
CA ALA A 66 -39.17 29.52 -27.89
C ALA A 66 -38.18 29.91 -26.79
N GLN A 67 -37.21 30.79 -27.08
CA GLN A 67 -36.18 31.23 -26.14
C GLN A 67 -36.72 31.64 -24.75
N PRO A 68 -37.78 32.46 -24.63
CA PRO A 68 -38.31 32.84 -23.31
C PRO A 68 -38.76 31.65 -22.47
N TRP A 69 -39.37 30.64 -23.11
CA TRP A 69 -39.84 29.43 -22.44
C TRP A 69 -38.67 28.54 -21.99
N CYS A 70 -37.61 28.42 -22.81
CA CYS A 70 -36.39 27.72 -22.41
C CYS A 70 -35.74 28.38 -21.18
N TRP A 71 -35.59 29.70 -21.18
CA TRP A 71 -35.03 30.43 -20.04
C TRP A 71 -35.92 30.33 -18.80
N ALA A 72 -37.24 30.41 -18.96
CA ALA A 72 -38.18 30.23 -17.86
C ALA A 72 -38.08 28.83 -17.25
N ALA A 73 -37.98 27.78 -18.07
CA ALA A 73 -37.81 26.41 -17.61
C ALA A 73 -36.49 26.21 -16.84
N MET A 74 -35.38 26.78 -17.35
CA MET A 74 -34.08 26.73 -16.66
C MET A 74 -34.11 27.48 -15.33
N ALA A 75 -34.69 28.68 -15.31
CA ALA A 75 -34.85 29.46 -14.09
C ALA A 75 -35.72 28.71 -13.06
N MET A 76 -36.80 28.08 -13.51
CA MET A 76 -37.65 27.25 -12.65
C MET A 76 -36.88 26.05 -12.08
N GLY A 77 -36.04 25.39 -12.88
CA GLY A 77 -35.17 24.32 -12.40
C GLY A 77 -34.16 24.77 -11.34
N ILE A 78 -33.52 25.93 -11.53
CA ILE A 78 -32.60 26.53 -10.56
C ILE A 78 -33.34 26.91 -9.28
N ILE A 79 -34.53 27.50 -9.38
CA ILE A 79 -35.36 27.84 -8.23
C ILE A 79 -35.77 26.56 -7.48
N ALA A 80 -36.22 25.52 -8.19
CA ALA A 80 -36.58 24.25 -7.58
C ALA A 80 -35.40 23.61 -6.84
N ALA A 81 -34.20 23.63 -7.42
CA ALA A 81 -32.97 23.17 -6.77
C ALA A 81 -32.64 24.01 -5.52
N ALA A 82 -32.72 25.34 -5.61
CA ALA A 82 -32.45 26.25 -4.49
C ALA A 82 -33.47 26.07 -3.35
N VAL A 83 -34.75 25.85 -3.68
CA VAL A 83 -35.80 25.52 -2.72
C VAL A 83 -35.52 24.16 -2.07
N TRP A 84 -35.19 23.14 -2.85
CA TRP A 84 -34.85 21.82 -2.33
C TRP A 84 -33.68 21.85 -1.34
N VAL A 85 -32.62 22.61 -1.63
CA VAL A 85 -31.50 22.79 -0.70
C VAL A 85 -31.94 23.40 0.63
N ARG A 86 -32.93 24.31 0.62
CA ARG A 86 -33.40 25.03 1.82
C ARG A 86 -34.56 24.38 2.58
N LEU A 87 -35.27 23.41 1.99
CA LEU A 87 -36.43 22.78 2.63
C LEU A 87 -36.06 22.04 3.92
N PRO A 88 -36.70 22.29 5.08
CA PRO A 88 -36.37 21.57 6.31
C PRO A 88 -36.56 20.06 6.15
N GLN A 89 -35.71 19.26 6.79
CA GLN A 89 -35.74 17.81 6.62
C GLN A 89 -36.92 17.22 7.39
N GLN A 90 -37.84 16.58 6.65
CA GLN A 90 -38.89 15.74 7.21
C GLN A 90 -38.59 14.25 6.96
N ASP A 91 -37.33 13.83 7.12
CA ASP A 91 -37.01 12.40 7.03
C ASP A 91 -37.49 11.71 8.33
N LYS A 92 -38.66 11.08 8.27
CA LYS A 92 -39.10 10.13 9.31
C LYS A 92 -38.28 8.83 9.30
N GLN A 93 -37.53 8.58 8.23
CA GLN A 93 -36.75 7.37 8.04
C GLN A 93 -35.31 7.56 8.50
N ARG A 94 -34.77 6.56 9.20
CA ARG A 94 -33.38 6.54 9.64
C ARG A 94 -32.48 6.15 8.45
N TRP A 95 -31.70 7.11 7.98
CA TRP A 95 -30.66 6.88 6.98
C TRP A 95 -29.32 6.62 7.67
N ARG A 96 -28.55 5.67 7.15
CA ARG A 96 -27.19 5.36 7.62
C ARG A 96 -26.24 5.32 6.43
N THR A 97 -24.95 5.55 6.66
CA THR A 97 -23.91 5.42 5.64
C THR A 97 -23.96 4.01 5.03
N TYR A 98 -23.87 3.94 3.70
CA TYR A 98 -23.85 2.67 2.99
C TYR A 98 -22.56 1.92 3.33
N ARG A 99 -22.63 0.58 3.43
CA ARG A 99 -21.47 -0.30 3.56
C ARG A 99 -21.66 -1.52 2.68
N PHE A 100 -20.56 -2.07 2.15
CA PHE A 100 -20.58 -3.30 1.38
C PHE A 100 -20.49 -4.53 2.31
N ASP A 101 -21.43 -4.65 3.24
CA ASP A 101 -21.42 -5.67 4.30
C ASP A 101 -21.44 -7.10 3.73
N ALA A 102 -22.15 -7.32 2.61
CA ALA A 102 -22.19 -8.62 1.94
C ALA A 102 -20.83 -9.02 1.34
N ASP A 103 -20.14 -8.08 0.67
CA ASP A 103 -18.81 -8.31 0.11
C ASP A 103 -17.80 -8.57 1.24
N PHE A 104 -17.91 -7.81 2.34
CA PHE A 104 -17.06 -8.01 3.52
C PHE A 104 -17.33 -9.34 4.22
N ALA A 105 -18.60 -9.74 4.41
CA ALA A 105 -18.96 -11.02 5.00
C ALA A 105 -18.45 -12.19 4.15
N ARG A 106 -18.52 -12.09 2.82
CA ARG A 106 -17.95 -13.08 1.90
C ARG A 106 -16.43 -13.19 2.07
N LEU A 107 -15.72 -12.07 2.19
CA LEU A 107 -14.28 -12.05 2.42
C LEU A 107 -13.91 -12.66 3.78
N LEU A 108 -14.67 -12.36 4.84
CA LEU A 108 -14.49 -12.97 6.16
C LEU A 108 -14.75 -14.48 6.12
N GLN A 109 -15.77 -14.93 5.38
CA GLN A 109 -16.06 -16.34 5.22
C GLN A 109 -14.94 -17.09 4.49
N GLN A 110 -14.36 -16.49 3.44
CA GLN A 110 -13.20 -17.06 2.74
C GLN A 110 -11.96 -17.17 3.62
N ARG A 111 -11.84 -16.30 4.63
CA ARG A 111 -10.70 -16.25 5.55
C ARG A 111 -10.97 -16.93 6.89
N ARG A 112 -12.11 -17.61 7.05
CA ARG A 112 -12.50 -18.24 8.29
C ARG A 112 -11.55 -19.40 8.63
N ILE A 113 -11.11 -19.42 9.88
CA ILE A 113 -10.43 -20.57 10.49
C ILE A 113 -11.51 -21.45 11.15
N ASP A 114 -11.66 -22.69 10.70
CA ASP A 114 -12.62 -23.63 11.27
C ASP A 114 -11.98 -24.43 12.41
N GLY A 115 -12.36 -24.11 13.65
CA GLY A 115 -12.04 -24.90 14.85
C GLY A 115 -10.58 -24.92 15.29
N ALA A 116 -9.63 -24.46 14.45
CA ALA A 116 -8.23 -24.38 14.81
C ALA A 116 -7.94 -23.14 15.68
N PRO A 117 -6.96 -23.23 16.60
CA PRO A 117 -6.55 -22.08 17.39
C PRO A 117 -5.89 -21.03 16.47
N ASN A 118 -6.14 -19.75 16.76
CA ASN A 118 -5.68 -18.63 15.92
C ASN A 118 -4.53 -17.87 16.59
N ALA A 119 -3.33 -17.94 16.00
CA ALA A 119 -2.14 -17.27 16.51
C ALA A 119 -2.31 -15.75 16.66
N ALA A 120 -3.21 -15.13 15.88
CA ALA A 120 -3.49 -13.70 15.96
C ALA A 120 -3.92 -13.27 17.38
N ILE A 121 -4.54 -14.16 18.16
CA ILE A 121 -4.96 -13.87 19.54
C ILE A 121 -3.73 -13.66 20.44
N LEU A 122 -2.72 -14.53 20.31
CA LEU A 122 -1.48 -14.43 21.08
C LEU A 122 -0.65 -13.24 20.64
N TYR A 123 -0.52 -13.01 19.32
CA TYR A 123 0.12 -11.79 18.82
C TYR A 123 -0.58 -10.54 19.37
N SER A 124 -1.90 -10.44 19.27
CA SER A 124 -2.64 -9.27 19.77
C SER A 124 -2.47 -9.05 21.28
N ARG A 125 -2.28 -10.10 22.08
CA ARG A 125 -1.97 -9.96 23.51
C ARG A 125 -0.65 -9.22 23.70
N VAL A 126 0.42 -9.72 23.09
CA VAL A 126 1.77 -9.12 23.17
C VAL A 126 1.76 -7.69 22.62
N LEU A 127 1.13 -7.48 21.47
CA LEU A 127 1.10 -6.16 20.82
C LEU A 127 0.34 -5.09 21.63
N ASN A 128 -0.68 -5.48 22.38
CA ASN A 128 -1.43 -4.56 23.24
C ASN A 128 -0.69 -4.26 24.56
N GLU A 129 0.05 -5.23 25.09
CA GLU A 129 0.78 -5.10 26.35
C GLU A 129 2.01 -4.18 26.23
N TYR A 130 2.73 -4.26 25.10
CA TYR A 130 4.04 -3.61 24.92
C TYR A 130 4.03 -2.42 23.93
N ASP A 131 2.86 -1.79 23.71
CA ASP A 131 2.52 -0.88 22.59
C ASP A 131 3.69 -0.08 21.97
N GLU A 132 4.25 0.90 22.70
CA GLU A 132 5.33 1.78 22.21
C GLU A 132 6.71 1.44 22.78
N GLY A 133 6.79 0.61 23.84
CA GLY A 133 8.05 0.32 24.55
C GLY A 133 9.10 -0.37 23.67
N ILE A 134 8.66 -1.13 22.66
CA ILE A 134 9.53 -1.83 21.70
C ILE A 134 10.31 -0.89 20.77
N PHE A 135 9.90 0.38 20.66
CA PHE A 135 10.56 1.39 19.84
C PHE A 135 11.42 2.37 20.64
N ALA A 136 11.64 2.10 21.94
CA ALA A 136 12.45 2.93 22.81
C ALA A 136 13.96 2.85 22.51
N LEU A 137 14.35 2.97 21.23
CA LEU A 137 15.76 2.99 20.80
C LEU A 137 16.53 4.21 21.32
N HIS A 138 15.85 5.24 21.82
CA HIS A 138 16.48 6.42 22.44
C HIS A 138 17.29 6.10 23.70
N VAL A 139 17.21 4.88 24.22
CA VAL A 139 18.02 4.41 25.36
C VAL A 139 19.50 4.25 24.95
N PHE A 140 19.81 4.06 23.67
CA PHE A 140 21.18 3.88 23.17
C PHE A 140 21.39 4.51 21.78
N SER A 141 22.63 4.56 21.29
CA SER A 141 22.94 5.19 19.99
C SER A 141 22.53 4.31 18.81
N GLU A 142 22.42 4.89 17.61
CA GLU A 142 22.09 4.17 16.38
C GLU A 142 23.16 3.11 16.05
N GLU A 143 24.44 3.42 16.29
CA GLU A 143 25.53 2.46 16.10
C GLU A 143 25.40 1.24 17.01
N VAL A 144 25.01 1.44 18.27
CA VAL A 144 24.74 0.33 19.21
C VAL A 144 23.51 -0.47 18.76
N ALA A 145 22.47 0.22 18.26
CA ALA A 145 21.27 -0.43 17.76
C ALA A 145 21.54 -1.33 16.55
N ASP A 146 22.41 -0.89 15.65
CA ASP A 146 22.81 -1.62 14.45
C ASP A 146 23.79 -2.74 14.77
N GLN A 147 24.79 -2.49 15.63
CA GLN A 147 25.76 -3.50 16.05
C GLN A 147 25.08 -4.67 16.76
N THR A 148 24.19 -4.40 17.73
CA THR A 148 23.49 -5.46 18.47
C THR A 148 22.51 -6.26 17.62
N LEU A 149 21.97 -5.64 16.56
CA LEU A 149 21.05 -6.28 15.62
C LEU A 149 21.78 -7.13 14.57
N SER A 150 22.95 -6.67 14.13
CA SER A 150 23.75 -7.38 13.16
C SER A 150 24.52 -8.51 13.85
N GLU A 151 25.36 -8.23 14.84
CA GLU A 151 26.39 -9.15 15.33
C GLU A 151 26.11 -9.73 16.72
N PRO A 152 26.69 -10.90 17.06
CA PRO A 152 26.74 -11.39 18.44
C PRO A 152 27.36 -10.34 19.38
N TRP A 153 26.74 -10.14 20.54
CA TRP A 153 27.15 -9.09 21.48
C TRP A 153 26.97 -9.52 22.94
N SER A 154 27.80 -8.96 23.84
CA SER A 154 27.82 -9.35 25.25
C SER A 154 27.01 -8.37 26.11
N SER A 155 26.25 -8.90 27.08
CA SER A 155 25.57 -8.10 28.10
C SER A 155 26.53 -7.25 28.93
N GLN A 156 27.80 -7.62 29.01
CA GLN A 156 28.83 -6.83 29.70
C GLN A 156 29.24 -5.60 28.89
N THR A 157 29.23 -5.70 27.56
CA THR A 157 29.56 -4.59 26.66
C THR A 157 28.41 -3.60 26.55
N PHE A 158 27.17 -4.10 26.48
CA PHE A 158 25.97 -3.28 26.34
C PHE A 158 24.93 -3.59 27.44
N PRO A 159 25.23 -3.25 28.72
CA PRO A 159 24.35 -3.60 29.84
C PRO A 159 22.97 -2.94 29.75
N GLN A 160 22.88 -1.72 29.21
CA GLN A 160 21.60 -1.02 29.03
C GLN A 160 20.68 -1.73 28.03
N VAL A 161 21.25 -2.30 26.96
CA VAL A 161 20.48 -3.09 25.98
C VAL A 161 20.01 -4.40 26.59
N ALA A 162 20.86 -5.05 27.40
CA ALA A 162 20.51 -6.29 28.09
C ALA A 162 19.39 -6.08 29.13
N GLU A 163 19.48 -5.01 29.93
CA GLU A 163 18.43 -4.62 30.89
C GLU A 163 17.12 -4.34 30.15
N TRP A 164 17.15 -3.52 29.10
CA TRP A 164 15.98 -3.23 28.28
C TRP A 164 15.37 -4.49 27.64
N LEU A 165 16.17 -5.42 27.12
CA LEU A 165 15.66 -6.67 26.54
C LEU A 165 14.99 -7.56 27.58
N SER A 166 15.46 -7.54 28.83
CA SER A 166 14.90 -8.38 29.89
C SER A 166 13.43 -8.09 30.19
N ASP A 167 12.97 -6.85 29.95
CA ASP A 167 11.57 -6.45 30.10
C ASP A 167 10.63 -7.15 29.11
N PHE A 168 11.17 -7.67 28.00
CA PHE A 168 10.39 -8.28 26.91
C PHE A 168 10.46 -9.82 26.86
N GLU A 169 11.24 -10.46 27.74
CA GLU A 169 11.38 -11.93 27.77
C GLU A 169 10.02 -12.67 27.86
N PRO A 170 9.04 -12.25 28.69
CA PRO A 170 7.72 -12.89 28.69
C PRO A 170 7.00 -12.77 27.33
N GLY A 171 7.23 -11.67 26.61
CA GLY A 171 6.71 -11.47 25.26
C GLY A 171 7.33 -12.44 24.25
N PHE A 172 8.61 -12.77 24.37
CA PHE A 172 9.28 -13.72 23.47
C PHE A 172 8.69 -15.11 23.56
N GLU A 173 8.37 -15.60 24.76
CA GLU A 173 7.74 -16.91 24.96
C GLU A 173 6.36 -16.98 24.28
N VAL A 174 5.53 -15.96 24.47
CA VAL A 174 4.19 -15.89 23.85
C VAL A 174 4.30 -15.77 22.32
N LEU A 175 5.30 -15.05 21.81
CA LEU A 175 5.55 -14.96 20.37
C LEU A 175 6.04 -16.28 19.79
N ALA A 176 6.88 -17.02 20.51
CA ALA A 176 7.33 -18.34 20.11
C ALA A 176 6.16 -19.33 20.06
N GLU A 177 5.29 -19.31 21.08
CA GLU A 177 4.04 -20.09 21.08
C GLU A 177 3.16 -19.72 19.88
N ALA A 178 2.94 -18.42 19.65
CA ALA A 178 2.14 -17.93 18.52
C ALA A 178 2.73 -18.36 17.17
N ALA A 179 4.05 -18.22 16.99
CA ALA A 179 4.75 -18.54 15.75
C ALA A 179 4.77 -20.04 15.44
N ALA A 180 4.70 -20.90 16.46
CA ALA A 180 4.64 -22.35 16.30
C ALA A 180 3.28 -22.86 15.79
N MET A 181 2.20 -22.09 15.96
CA MET A 181 0.87 -22.46 15.48
C MET A 181 0.78 -22.46 13.96
N ASP A 182 -0.10 -23.27 13.38
CA ASP A 182 -0.22 -23.38 11.91
C ASP A 182 -1.01 -22.22 11.28
N GLN A 183 -2.00 -21.68 11.99
CA GLN A 183 -2.96 -20.73 11.45
C GLN A 183 -2.95 -19.40 12.18
N CYS A 184 -2.85 -18.33 11.40
CA CYS A 184 -2.98 -16.96 11.87
C CYS A 184 -3.92 -16.18 10.97
N ARG A 185 -4.99 -15.60 11.52
CA ARG A 185 -5.86 -14.64 10.81
C ARG A 185 -6.13 -13.46 11.71
N PHE A 186 -5.52 -12.34 11.36
CA PHE A 186 -5.85 -11.08 11.98
C PHE A 186 -7.14 -10.49 11.40
N PRO A 187 -7.77 -9.54 12.11
CA PRO A 187 -8.89 -8.78 11.58
C PRO A 187 -8.56 -8.15 10.23
N VAL A 188 -9.48 -8.29 9.28
CA VAL A 188 -9.34 -7.75 7.92
C VAL A 188 -9.72 -6.29 7.93
N ALA A 189 -8.88 -5.45 7.33
CA ALA A 189 -9.19 -4.03 7.22
C ALA A 189 -10.37 -3.81 6.26
N SER A 190 -11.46 -3.26 6.75
CA SER A 190 -12.64 -2.99 5.94
C SER A 190 -12.69 -1.54 5.45
N ASP A 191 -12.04 -0.63 6.17
CA ASP A 191 -11.96 0.78 5.84
C ASP A 191 -10.57 1.37 6.16
N ILE A 192 -10.42 2.69 5.93
CA ILE A 192 -9.13 3.37 6.08
C ILE A 192 -8.68 3.48 7.54
N LEU A 193 -9.60 3.52 8.50
CA LEU A 193 -9.24 3.51 9.91
C LEU A 193 -8.71 2.14 10.31
N ASP A 194 -9.34 1.07 9.82
CA ASP A 194 -8.84 -0.29 10.00
C ASP A 194 -7.44 -0.48 9.38
N VAL A 195 -7.18 0.12 8.20
CA VAL A 195 -5.84 0.10 7.58
C VAL A 195 -4.80 0.76 8.48
N ARG A 196 -5.12 1.84 9.20
CA ARG A 196 -4.18 2.45 10.16
C ARG A 196 -3.84 1.49 11.30
N THR A 197 -4.85 0.79 11.82
CA THR A 197 -4.67 -0.24 12.86
C THR A 197 -3.80 -1.39 12.34
N GLN A 198 -4.04 -1.83 11.10
CA GLN A 198 -3.22 -2.83 10.42
C GLN A 198 -1.76 -2.38 10.31
N LEU A 199 -1.50 -1.16 9.84
CA LEU A 199 -0.16 -0.60 9.71
C LEU A 199 0.56 -0.46 11.06
N LYS A 200 -0.15 -0.05 12.12
CA LYS A 200 0.38 -0.02 13.49
C LYS A 200 0.86 -1.42 13.91
N ARG A 201 -0.01 -2.43 13.79
CA ARG A 201 0.33 -3.83 14.09
C ARG A 201 1.53 -4.33 13.28
N LEU A 202 1.60 -4.01 11.98
CA LEU A 202 2.73 -4.40 11.12
C LEU A 202 4.04 -3.75 11.55
N ASN A 203 4.02 -2.48 11.93
CA ASN A 203 5.20 -1.81 12.47
C ASN A 203 5.66 -2.47 13.77
N GLN A 204 4.73 -2.81 14.67
CA GLN A 204 5.08 -3.48 15.91
C GLN A 204 5.70 -4.87 15.69
N LEU A 205 5.16 -5.67 14.75
CA LEU A 205 5.76 -6.97 14.40
C LEU A 205 7.18 -6.84 13.85
N LYS A 206 7.49 -5.77 13.09
CA LYS A 206 8.86 -5.47 12.68
C LYS A 206 9.77 -5.06 13.85
N GLY A 207 9.22 -4.35 14.84
CA GLY A 207 9.90 -4.06 16.10
C GLY A 207 10.25 -5.34 16.86
N TRP A 208 9.27 -6.24 17.03
CA TRP A 208 9.46 -7.54 17.68
C TRP A 208 10.47 -8.44 16.98
N ARG A 209 10.48 -8.48 15.65
CA ARG A 209 11.56 -9.11 14.89
C ARG A 209 12.94 -8.62 15.34
N ASN A 210 13.12 -7.30 15.40
CA ASN A 210 14.42 -6.74 15.76
C ASN A 210 14.81 -7.09 17.20
N LEU A 211 13.86 -7.10 18.14
CA LEU A 211 14.11 -7.53 19.52
C LEU A 211 14.53 -9.00 19.61
N LEU A 212 13.80 -9.88 18.92
CA LEU A 212 14.12 -11.31 18.88
C LEU A 212 15.50 -11.57 18.29
N ILE A 213 15.87 -10.88 17.19
CA ILE A 213 17.21 -11.02 16.59
C ILE A 213 18.30 -10.49 17.54
N ARG A 214 18.09 -9.34 18.19
CA ARG A 214 19.05 -8.83 19.19
C ARG A 214 19.24 -9.78 20.35
N SER A 215 18.14 -10.33 20.88
CA SER A 215 18.18 -11.32 21.95
C SER A 215 18.85 -12.63 21.49
N ALA A 216 18.61 -13.06 20.25
CA ALA A 216 19.31 -14.22 19.67
C ALA A 216 20.82 -13.99 19.52
N ASN A 217 21.25 -12.80 19.09
CA ASN A 217 22.66 -12.45 19.00
C ASN A 217 23.33 -12.40 20.38
N GLN A 218 22.61 -11.96 21.41
CA GLN A 218 23.10 -12.02 22.79
C GLN A 218 23.29 -13.47 23.26
N ASP A 219 22.35 -14.34 22.93
CA ASP A 219 22.42 -15.77 23.24
C ASP A 219 23.60 -16.44 22.52
N LEU A 220 23.83 -16.12 21.24
CA LEU A 220 25.01 -16.59 20.50
C LEU A 220 26.31 -16.22 21.18
N GLN A 221 26.47 -14.96 21.57
CA GLN A 221 27.68 -14.51 22.26
C GLN A 221 27.88 -15.21 23.62
N ALA A 222 26.78 -15.60 24.26
CA ALA A 222 26.80 -16.32 25.54
C ALA A 222 26.91 -17.85 25.40
N GLY A 223 27.09 -18.38 24.18
CA GLY A 223 27.18 -19.82 23.91
C GLY A 223 25.84 -20.57 24.01
N ARG A 224 24.72 -19.85 23.93
CA ARG A 224 23.35 -20.38 24.00
C ARG A 224 22.75 -20.56 22.59
N ALA A 225 23.40 -21.38 21.77
CA ALA A 225 23.08 -21.51 20.34
C ALA A 225 21.63 -21.98 20.09
N ASP A 226 21.13 -22.94 20.86
CA ASP A 226 19.76 -23.47 20.71
C ASP A 226 18.69 -22.40 20.96
N GLN A 227 18.89 -21.58 22.00
CA GLN A 227 17.96 -20.49 22.33
C GLN A 227 17.98 -19.41 21.25
N ALA A 228 19.17 -19.10 20.73
CA ALA A 228 19.30 -18.17 19.62
C ALA A 228 18.58 -18.68 18.37
N LEU A 229 18.80 -19.95 17.99
CA LEU A 229 18.14 -20.57 16.85
C LEU A 229 16.61 -20.54 17.00
N GLN A 230 16.09 -20.90 18.17
CA GLN A 230 14.65 -20.88 18.43
C GLN A 230 14.04 -19.48 18.27
N LYS A 231 14.74 -18.42 18.72
CA LYS A 231 14.31 -17.02 18.54
C LYS A 231 14.33 -16.62 17.07
N MET A 232 15.34 -17.04 16.30
CA MET A 232 15.39 -16.78 14.85
C MET A 232 14.28 -17.53 14.09
N LEU A 233 14.01 -18.79 14.45
CA LEU A 233 12.90 -19.57 13.87
C LEU A 233 11.53 -19.00 14.24
N THR A 234 11.40 -18.38 15.42
CA THR A 234 10.19 -17.63 15.79
C THR A 234 9.91 -16.49 14.82
N VAL A 235 10.94 -15.77 14.37
CA VAL A 235 10.80 -14.71 13.36
C VAL A 235 10.35 -15.29 12.00
N VAL A 236 10.86 -16.46 11.60
CA VAL A 236 10.39 -17.15 10.38
C VAL A 236 8.89 -17.49 10.49
N GLY A 237 8.45 -18.02 11.64
CA GLY A 237 7.03 -18.30 11.89
C GLY A 237 6.15 -17.03 11.87
N MET A 238 6.67 -15.88 12.35
CA MET A 238 6.00 -14.59 12.20
C MET A 238 5.83 -14.18 10.73
N ALA A 239 6.87 -14.32 9.90
CA ALA A 239 6.80 -14.03 8.47
C ALA A 239 5.78 -14.94 7.76
N ARG A 240 5.80 -16.25 8.05
CA ARG A 240 4.81 -17.22 7.56
C ARG A 240 3.39 -16.77 7.85
N HIS A 241 3.11 -16.34 9.09
CA HIS A 241 1.79 -15.85 9.48
C HIS A 241 1.36 -14.56 8.77
N LEU A 242 2.30 -13.68 8.42
CA LEU A 242 2.00 -12.49 7.62
C LEU A 242 1.66 -12.85 6.17
N TYR A 243 2.35 -13.81 5.54
CA TYR A 243 2.01 -14.29 4.20
C TYR A 243 0.58 -14.84 4.12
N GLN A 244 0.09 -15.48 5.20
CA GLN A 244 -1.28 -16.00 5.27
C GLN A 244 -2.40 -14.93 5.24
N GLN A 245 -2.10 -13.63 5.43
CA GLN A 245 -3.14 -12.60 5.53
C GLN A 245 -3.70 -12.14 4.17
N GLN A 246 -3.00 -12.41 3.06
CA GLN A 246 -3.46 -12.06 1.70
C GLN A 246 -3.88 -10.58 1.54
N THR A 247 -3.17 -9.66 2.19
CA THR A 247 -3.30 -8.22 1.92
C THR A 247 -1.98 -7.66 1.42
N LEU A 248 -2.03 -6.52 0.73
CA LEU A 248 -0.85 -5.87 0.17
C LEU A 248 0.20 -5.55 1.24
N PHE A 249 -0.23 -4.91 2.33
CA PHE A 249 0.68 -4.48 3.40
C PHE A 249 1.23 -5.64 4.22
N ASP A 250 0.42 -6.67 4.45
CA ASP A 250 0.88 -7.88 5.14
C ASP A 250 1.96 -8.60 4.34
N GLN A 251 1.81 -8.71 3.02
CA GLN A 251 2.80 -9.34 2.13
C GLN A 251 4.13 -8.57 2.14
N ALA A 252 4.08 -7.23 2.01
CA ALA A 252 5.27 -6.40 2.11
C ALA A 252 5.96 -6.49 3.48
N ALA A 253 5.17 -6.60 4.56
CA ALA A 253 5.70 -6.75 5.91
C ALA A 253 6.28 -8.15 6.14
N ALA A 254 5.66 -9.21 5.60
CA ALA A 254 6.16 -10.58 5.65
C ALA A 254 7.56 -10.66 5.05
N PHE A 255 7.74 -10.11 3.84
CA PHE A 255 9.05 -10.02 3.18
C PHE A 255 10.08 -9.29 4.04
N SER A 256 9.71 -8.13 4.60
CA SER A 256 10.62 -7.39 5.49
C SER A 256 11.01 -8.20 6.74
N VAL A 257 10.06 -8.93 7.33
CA VAL A 257 10.34 -9.76 8.52
C VAL A 257 11.25 -10.92 8.16
N GLU A 258 10.97 -11.59 7.06
CA GLU A 258 11.75 -12.69 6.53
C GLU A 258 13.19 -12.29 6.19
N VAL A 259 13.42 -11.15 5.53
CA VAL A 259 14.78 -10.69 5.20
C VAL A 259 15.66 -10.62 6.45
N GLY A 260 15.10 -10.12 7.56
CA GLY A 260 15.79 -10.09 8.85
C GLY A 260 16.10 -11.49 9.38
N ALA A 261 15.11 -12.39 9.34
CA ALA A 261 15.29 -13.78 9.76
C ALA A 261 16.32 -14.53 8.92
N ALA A 262 16.24 -14.42 7.59
CA ALA A 262 17.14 -15.09 6.67
C ALA A 262 18.59 -14.61 6.85
N ARG A 263 18.78 -13.31 7.12
CA ARG A 263 20.10 -12.76 7.44
C ARG A 263 20.66 -13.37 8.73
N SER A 264 19.89 -13.35 9.83
CA SER A 264 20.35 -13.90 11.11
C SER A 264 20.60 -15.41 11.04
N LEU A 265 19.72 -16.15 10.35
CA LEU A 265 19.86 -17.59 10.15
C LEU A 265 21.09 -17.95 9.32
N ARG A 266 21.41 -17.22 8.25
CA ARG A 266 22.64 -17.49 7.49
C ARG A 266 23.90 -17.30 8.32
N ARG A 267 23.96 -16.25 9.14
CA ARG A 267 25.07 -16.04 10.09
C ARG A 267 25.15 -17.22 11.06
N TYR A 268 24.03 -17.60 11.68
CA TYR A 268 23.97 -18.77 12.54
C TYR A 268 24.49 -20.03 11.83
N LEU A 269 23.97 -20.35 10.64
CA LEU A 269 24.35 -21.54 9.88
C LEU A 269 25.85 -21.56 9.57
N LEU A 270 26.40 -20.46 9.06
CA LEU A 270 27.77 -20.44 8.56
C LEU A 270 28.80 -20.34 9.68
N ASP A 271 28.55 -19.50 10.69
CA ASP A 271 29.52 -19.22 11.76
C ASP A 271 29.35 -20.11 12.99
N HIS A 272 28.12 -20.51 13.32
CA HIS A 272 27.80 -21.06 14.64
C HIS A 272 27.21 -22.48 14.64
N ALA A 273 26.61 -22.94 13.54
CA ALA A 273 26.02 -24.28 13.51
C ALA A 273 27.14 -25.35 13.57
N GLU A 274 27.08 -26.21 14.56
CA GLU A 274 27.99 -27.36 14.70
C GLU A 274 27.24 -28.68 14.49
N ASP A 275 25.94 -28.72 14.80
CA ASP A 275 25.07 -29.87 14.60
C ASP A 275 24.40 -29.83 13.21
N PRO A 276 24.55 -30.88 12.38
CA PRO A 276 23.80 -31.01 11.14
C PRO A 276 22.27 -30.92 11.30
N ASN A 277 21.72 -31.26 12.47
CA ASN A 277 20.29 -31.16 12.74
C ASN A 277 19.78 -29.71 12.72
N ASP A 278 20.60 -28.74 13.12
CA ASP A 278 20.23 -27.32 13.05
C ASP A 278 19.98 -26.89 11.60
N LEU A 279 20.78 -27.42 10.67
CA LEU A 279 20.63 -27.19 9.24
C LEU A 279 19.25 -27.68 8.78
N ASP A 280 18.87 -28.89 9.19
CA ASP A 280 17.59 -29.50 8.80
C ASP A 280 16.39 -28.75 9.40
N MET A 281 16.50 -28.25 10.64
CA MET A 281 15.48 -27.41 11.27
C MET A 281 15.28 -26.10 10.52
N VAL A 282 16.37 -25.41 10.15
CA VAL A 282 16.29 -24.16 9.38
C VAL A 282 15.67 -24.41 8.00
N LEU A 283 16.13 -25.45 7.29
CA LEU A 283 15.59 -25.82 5.98
C LEU A 283 14.09 -26.16 6.05
N ALA A 284 13.65 -26.86 7.10
CA ALA A 284 12.24 -27.16 7.31
C ALA A 284 11.41 -25.89 7.53
N ALA A 285 11.91 -24.94 8.33
CA ALA A 285 11.20 -23.69 8.61
C ALA A 285 11.10 -22.78 7.37
N ILE A 286 12.17 -22.65 6.58
CA ILE A 286 12.17 -21.84 5.36
C ILE A 286 11.19 -22.40 4.32
N ARG A 287 11.14 -23.72 4.13
CA ARG A 287 10.18 -24.37 3.20
C ARG A 287 8.72 -24.10 3.54
N GLN A 288 8.41 -23.78 4.81
CA GLN A 288 7.05 -23.50 5.26
C GLN A 288 6.62 -22.03 5.05
N LEU A 289 7.51 -21.12 4.62
CA LEU A 289 7.16 -19.71 4.45
C LEU A 289 6.08 -19.49 3.38
N GLU A 290 6.05 -20.34 2.35
CA GLU A 290 5.05 -20.35 1.26
C GLU A 290 4.47 -18.97 0.92
N SER A 291 5.32 -18.03 0.48
CA SER A 291 4.86 -16.66 0.19
C SER A 291 3.75 -16.63 -0.86
N ASN A 292 3.76 -17.58 -1.80
CA ASN A 292 2.78 -17.81 -2.88
C ASN A 292 2.24 -16.49 -3.49
N TRP A 293 3.13 -15.51 -3.69
CA TRP A 293 2.73 -14.16 -4.08
C TRP A 293 1.85 -14.14 -5.34
N PRO A 294 2.20 -14.85 -6.43
CA PRO A 294 1.35 -14.91 -7.62
C PRO A 294 -0.05 -15.48 -7.34
N GLY A 295 -0.15 -16.49 -6.46
CA GLY A 295 -1.42 -17.10 -6.08
C GLY A 295 -2.23 -16.28 -5.08
N ALA A 296 -1.57 -15.46 -4.25
CA ALA A 296 -2.22 -14.58 -3.27
C ALA A 296 -2.82 -13.32 -3.92
N TRP A 297 -2.35 -12.94 -5.12
CA TRP A 297 -2.70 -11.68 -5.76
C TRP A 297 -4.20 -11.47 -5.96
N ASP A 298 -4.96 -12.50 -6.38
CA ASP A 298 -6.41 -12.36 -6.56
C ASP A 298 -7.12 -12.01 -5.25
N GLY A 299 -6.69 -12.62 -4.13
CA GLY A 299 -7.20 -12.29 -2.79
C GLY A 299 -6.87 -10.86 -2.38
N VAL A 300 -5.64 -10.41 -2.67
CA VAL A 300 -5.19 -9.04 -2.44
C VAL A 300 -6.03 -8.05 -3.25
N VAL A 301 -6.25 -8.31 -4.54
CA VAL A 301 -7.05 -7.44 -5.41
C VAL A 301 -8.50 -7.34 -4.92
N GLU A 302 -9.11 -8.45 -4.50
CA GLU A 302 -10.47 -8.42 -3.94
C GLU A 302 -10.55 -7.62 -2.63
N HIS A 303 -9.53 -7.72 -1.78
CA HIS A 303 -9.42 -6.90 -0.56
C HIS A 303 -9.29 -5.41 -0.88
N GLU A 304 -8.38 -5.03 -1.79
CA GLU A 304 -8.18 -3.63 -2.17
C GLU A 304 -9.43 -3.03 -2.85
N LYS A 305 -10.14 -3.82 -3.67
CA LYS A 305 -11.44 -3.44 -4.22
C LYS A 305 -12.45 -3.16 -3.11
N LEU A 306 -12.49 -3.97 -2.05
CA LEU A 306 -13.42 -3.77 -0.94
C LEU A 306 -13.12 -2.48 -0.18
N ILE A 307 -11.85 -2.18 0.10
CA ILE A 307 -11.46 -0.90 0.71
C ILE A 307 -11.91 0.26 -0.18
N ALA A 308 -11.60 0.21 -1.49
CA ALA A 308 -12.01 1.24 -2.43
C ALA A 308 -13.54 1.40 -2.50
N LYS A 309 -14.28 0.28 -2.49
CA LYS A 309 -15.75 0.27 -2.43
C LYS A 309 -16.26 0.92 -1.15
N ASN A 310 -15.70 0.61 0.02
CA ASN A 310 -16.11 1.19 1.29
C ASN A 310 -15.77 2.68 1.40
N VAL A 311 -14.65 3.12 0.82
CA VAL A 311 -14.35 4.56 0.67
C VAL A 311 -15.39 5.26 -0.20
N ALA A 312 -15.75 4.66 -1.34
CA ALA A 312 -16.82 5.18 -2.18
C ALA A 312 -18.19 5.11 -1.49
N ALA A 313 -18.42 4.13 -0.62
CA ALA A 313 -19.66 3.94 0.14
C ALA A 313 -19.96 5.11 1.08
N LEU A 314 -18.94 5.81 1.58
CA LEU A 314 -19.07 7.05 2.38
C LEU A 314 -19.81 8.17 1.63
N LEU A 315 -19.88 8.09 0.29
CA LEU A 315 -20.65 9.02 -0.54
C LEU A 315 -22.13 8.66 -0.66
N TYR A 316 -22.58 7.55 -0.06
CA TYR A 316 -23.95 7.05 -0.15
C TYR A 316 -24.54 6.76 1.23
N GLU A 317 -25.86 6.80 1.30
CA GLU A 317 -26.64 6.41 2.47
C GLU A 317 -27.75 5.43 2.06
N ILE A 318 -28.16 4.57 3.00
CA ILE A 318 -29.21 3.57 2.85
C ILE A 318 -30.24 3.71 3.97
N ASN A 319 -31.51 3.55 3.65
CA ASN A 319 -32.59 3.48 4.66
C ASN A 319 -32.97 2.03 4.98
N GLU A 320 -33.88 1.86 5.93
CA GLU A 320 -34.40 0.55 6.36
C GLU A 320 -35.08 -0.24 5.24
N ASN A 321 -35.57 0.44 4.20
CA ASN A 321 -36.21 -0.17 3.02
C ASN A 321 -35.19 -0.57 1.93
N GLY A 322 -33.88 -0.42 2.18
CA GLY A 322 -32.84 -0.72 1.21
C GLY A 322 -32.69 0.31 0.07
N GLN A 323 -33.39 1.45 0.15
CA GLN A 323 -33.24 2.52 -0.83
C GLN A 323 -31.93 3.26 -0.59
N THR A 324 -31.19 3.51 -1.66
CA THR A 324 -29.89 4.20 -1.60
C THR A 324 -29.97 5.59 -2.21
N ARG A 325 -29.29 6.57 -1.63
CA ARG A 325 -29.09 7.90 -2.22
C ARG A 325 -27.66 8.40 -1.96
N ILE A 326 -27.28 9.50 -2.60
CA ILE A 326 -26.02 10.19 -2.31
C ILE A 326 -26.12 10.82 -0.92
N HIS A 327 -25.10 10.63 -0.11
CA HIS A 327 -25.04 11.12 1.26
C HIS A 327 -25.15 12.64 1.28
N ARG A 328 -26.13 13.18 2.02
CA ARG A 328 -26.34 14.64 2.09
C ARG A 328 -25.17 15.41 2.68
N HIS A 329 -24.32 14.78 3.48
CA HIS A 329 -23.08 15.36 3.96
C HIS A 329 -21.88 14.56 3.46
N ALA A 330 -21.89 14.15 2.18
CA ALA A 330 -20.88 13.25 1.61
C ALA A 330 -19.44 13.70 1.87
N ILE A 331 -19.12 14.99 1.76
CA ILE A 331 -17.77 15.50 2.08
C ILE A 331 -17.45 15.33 3.57
N VAL A 332 -18.43 15.54 4.46
CA VAL A 332 -18.24 15.35 5.89
C VAL A 332 -18.02 13.86 6.21
N SER A 333 -18.88 12.99 5.68
CA SER A 333 -18.74 11.54 5.88
C SER A 333 -17.43 11.01 5.29
N LEU A 334 -17.03 11.50 4.10
CA LEU A 334 -15.77 11.16 3.48
C LEU A 334 -14.60 11.63 4.35
N GLY A 335 -14.56 12.90 4.74
CA GLY A 335 -13.47 13.42 5.57
C GLY A 335 -13.35 12.68 6.91
N GLN A 336 -14.47 12.37 7.57
CA GLN A 336 -14.49 11.63 8.84
C GLN A 336 -14.03 10.19 8.64
N GLY A 337 -14.51 9.50 7.61
CA GLY A 337 -14.07 8.13 7.30
C GLY A 337 -12.61 8.05 6.85
N LEU A 338 -12.06 9.14 6.29
CA LEU A 338 -10.64 9.28 5.99
C LEU A 338 -9.81 9.73 7.20
N GLY A 339 -10.44 10.08 8.32
CA GLY A 339 -9.80 10.57 9.54
C GLY A 339 -9.22 11.98 9.42
N TYR A 340 -9.78 12.83 8.57
CA TYR A 340 -9.42 14.25 8.46
C TYR A 340 -10.33 15.13 9.34
N PRO A 341 -9.77 16.13 10.04
CA PRO A 341 -10.58 17.11 10.76
C PRO A 341 -11.38 17.95 9.78
N ILE A 342 -12.67 18.14 10.06
CA ILE A 342 -13.59 18.84 9.16
C ILE A 342 -13.97 20.19 9.74
N PRO A 343 -13.81 21.30 8.99
CA PRO A 343 -14.25 22.61 9.44
C PRO A 343 -15.74 22.64 9.77
N ALA A 344 -16.11 23.26 10.89
CA ALA A 344 -17.50 23.41 11.36
C ALA A 344 -18.45 23.97 10.28
N ARG A 345 -17.95 24.82 9.37
CA ARG A 345 -18.73 25.38 8.26
C ARG A 345 -19.27 24.33 7.29
N LEU A 346 -18.58 23.20 7.12
CA LEU A 346 -19.03 22.11 6.24
C LEU A 346 -20.14 21.26 6.87
N HIS A 347 -20.39 21.40 8.18
CA HIS A 347 -21.51 20.73 8.85
C HIS A 347 -22.86 21.42 8.60
N GLN A 348 -22.89 22.58 7.96
CA GLN A 348 -24.15 23.26 7.64
C GLN A 348 -24.95 22.45 6.61
N ASP A 349 -26.22 22.15 6.92
CA ASP A 349 -27.13 21.39 6.05
C ASP A 349 -27.21 21.92 4.62
N ILE A 350 -27.22 23.25 4.47
CA ILE A 350 -27.26 23.92 3.17
C ILE A 350 -26.02 23.56 2.33
N VAL A 351 -24.84 23.55 2.95
CA VAL A 351 -23.58 23.21 2.28
C VAL A 351 -23.61 21.75 1.86
N GLY A 352 -23.97 20.85 2.78
CA GLY A 352 -24.07 19.41 2.50
C GLY A 352 -24.99 19.13 1.31
N ARG A 353 -26.21 19.66 1.31
CA ARG A 353 -27.18 19.40 0.23
C ARG A 353 -26.75 19.99 -1.11
N SER A 354 -26.14 21.18 -1.08
CA SER A 354 -25.55 21.78 -2.28
C SER A 354 -24.46 20.86 -2.85
N THR A 355 -23.60 20.32 -1.99
CA THR A 355 -22.59 19.33 -2.36
C THR A 355 -23.21 18.05 -2.91
N ALA A 356 -24.26 17.50 -2.29
CA ALA A 356 -24.94 16.29 -2.77
C ALA A 356 -25.52 16.50 -4.18
N LEU A 357 -26.06 17.68 -4.46
CA LEU A 357 -26.53 18.05 -5.79
C LEU A 357 -25.38 18.10 -6.80
N VAL A 358 -24.25 18.73 -6.45
CA VAL A 358 -23.05 18.73 -7.30
C VAL A 358 -22.54 17.30 -7.55
N LEU A 359 -22.43 16.49 -6.50
CA LEU A 359 -22.01 15.10 -6.60
C LEU A 359 -22.97 14.28 -7.46
N TRP A 360 -24.28 14.54 -7.46
CA TRP A 360 -25.22 13.85 -8.33
C TRP A 360 -24.89 13.98 -9.83
N PHE A 361 -24.28 15.10 -10.22
CA PHE A 361 -23.77 15.29 -11.58
C PHE A 361 -22.44 14.57 -11.83
N SER A 362 -21.64 14.36 -10.78
CA SER A 362 -20.28 13.86 -10.88
C SER A 362 -20.11 12.36 -10.67
N ILE A 363 -20.72 11.80 -9.63
CA ILE A 363 -20.51 10.42 -9.21
C ILE A 363 -21.64 9.50 -9.69
N PRO A 364 -21.43 8.17 -9.74
CA PRO A 364 -22.50 7.23 -10.04
C PRO A 364 -23.69 7.42 -9.11
N SER A 365 -24.92 7.26 -9.63
CA SER A 365 -26.14 7.53 -8.86
C SER A 365 -26.47 6.49 -7.78
N SER A 366 -25.72 5.38 -7.73
CA SER A 366 -25.98 4.25 -6.83
C SER A 366 -24.66 3.58 -6.44
N PRO A 367 -24.53 3.06 -5.22
CA PRO A 367 -23.31 2.39 -4.76
C PRO A 367 -22.92 1.20 -5.65
N HIS A 368 -23.88 0.40 -6.14
CA HIS A 368 -23.62 -0.71 -7.07
C HIS A 368 -22.97 -0.29 -8.39
N ARG A 369 -23.33 0.89 -8.93
CA ARG A 369 -22.68 1.43 -10.15
C ARG A 369 -21.25 1.89 -9.86
N ALA A 370 -21.00 2.45 -8.67
CA ALA A 370 -19.65 2.79 -8.23
C ALA A 370 -18.80 1.55 -8.01
N ALA A 371 -19.34 0.51 -7.36
CA ALA A 371 -18.67 -0.78 -7.17
C ALA A 371 -18.25 -1.41 -8.51
N ARG A 372 -19.17 -1.50 -9.48
CA ARG A 372 -18.83 -2.02 -10.82
C ARG A 372 -17.78 -1.20 -11.56
N LEU A 373 -17.75 0.12 -11.33
CA LEU A 373 -16.69 0.98 -11.89
C LEU A 373 -15.35 0.62 -11.25
N ILE A 374 -15.31 0.50 -9.92
CA ILE A 374 -14.11 0.11 -9.15
C ILE A 374 -13.61 -1.25 -9.62
N GLU A 375 -14.46 -2.27 -9.62
CA GLU A 375 -14.11 -3.64 -10.05
C GLU A 375 -13.45 -3.63 -11.43
N ARG A 376 -14.13 -3.07 -12.45
CA ARG A 376 -13.61 -3.04 -13.82
C ARG A 376 -12.26 -2.33 -13.94
N ARG A 377 -12.03 -1.27 -13.17
CA ARG A 377 -10.76 -0.52 -13.23
C ARG A 377 -9.65 -1.26 -12.51
N PHE A 378 -9.94 -1.83 -11.34
CA PHE A 378 -8.99 -2.66 -10.60
C PHE A 378 -8.59 -3.89 -11.40
N ASP A 379 -9.55 -4.60 -12.00
CA ASP A 379 -9.28 -5.76 -12.88
C ASP A 379 -8.33 -5.36 -14.02
N ARG A 380 -8.66 -4.26 -14.72
CA ARG A 380 -7.81 -3.76 -15.80
C ARG A 380 -6.38 -3.47 -15.35
N PHE A 381 -6.19 -2.80 -14.21
CA PHE A 381 -4.83 -2.45 -13.75
C PHE A 381 -4.10 -3.64 -13.13
N SER A 382 -4.81 -4.58 -12.51
CA SER A 382 -4.30 -5.87 -12.06
C SER A 382 -3.75 -6.67 -13.24
N ASP A 383 -4.52 -6.77 -14.33
CA ASP A 383 -4.10 -7.45 -15.55
C ASP A 383 -2.86 -6.77 -16.16
N LEU A 384 -2.85 -5.43 -16.27
CA LEU A 384 -1.68 -4.70 -16.77
C LEU A 384 -0.42 -4.95 -15.94
N ALA A 385 -0.57 -5.04 -14.62
CA ALA A 385 0.55 -5.30 -13.72
C ALA A 385 1.09 -6.73 -13.85
N ARG A 386 0.21 -7.73 -13.98
CA ARG A 386 0.59 -9.14 -14.23
C ARG A 386 1.37 -9.34 -15.53
N HIS A 387 1.09 -8.54 -16.56
CA HIS A 387 1.81 -8.59 -17.84
C HIS A 387 3.12 -7.78 -17.85
N GLY A 388 3.62 -7.36 -16.68
CA GLY A 388 4.90 -6.63 -16.57
C GLY A 388 4.83 -5.18 -17.07
N THR A 389 3.62 -4.62 -17.24
CA THR A 389 3.42 -3.22 -17.65
C THR A 389 2.75 -2.42 -16.53
N PRO A 390 3.42 -2.22 -15.37
CA PRO A 390 2.82 -1.48 -14.27
C PRO A 390 2.49 -0.08 -14.74
N ALA A 391 1.24 0.34 -14.49
CA ALA A 391 0.85 1.70 -14.78
C ALA A 391 1.66 2.66 -13.90
N PRO A 392 2.12 3.80 -14.42
CA PRO A 392 2.91 4.73 -13.64
C PRO A 392 2.11 5.23 -12.44
N VAL A 393 2.74 5.25 -11.27
CA VAL A 393 2.19 5.87 -10.07
C VAL A 393 2.20 7.37 -10.29
N LEU A 394 1.02 7.96 -10.29
CA LEU A 394 0.87 9.39 -10.52
C LEU A 394 0.65 10.09 -9.17
N PRO A 395 1.34 11.22 -8.91
CA PRO A 395 1.04 12.04 -7.74
C PRO A 395 -0.44 12.44 -7.74
N ILE A 396 -1.04 12.60 -6.56
CA ILE A 396 -2.47 12.95 -6.43
C ILE A 396 -2.86 14.23 -7.19
N GLN A 397 -1.91 15.15 -7.38
CA GLN A 397 -2.08 16.37 -8.18
C GLN A 397 -2.45 16.08 -9.65
N TYR A 398 -2.05 14.92 -10.17
CA TYR A 398 -2.40 14.48 -11.53
C TYR A 398 -3.80 13.89 -11.62
N ALA A 399 -4.47 13.56 -10.51
CA ALA A 399 -5.88 13.16 -10.54
C ALA A 399 -6.74 14.28 -11.15
N TRP A 400 -6.39 15.55 -10.91
CA TRP A 400 -7.04 16.71 -11.53
C TRP A 400 -6.80 16.79 -13.05
N ARG A 401 -5.65 16.30 -13.54
CA ARG A 401 -5.30 16.24 -14.97
C ARG A 401 -5.94 15.05 -15.70
N LEU A 402 -6.15 13.93 -15.01
CA LEU A 402 -6.88 12.77 -15.51
C LEU A 402 -8.40 13.00 -15.61
N GLY A 403 -8.85 14.14 -15.08
CA GLY A 403 -10.21 14.65 -15.16
C GLY A 403 -10.95 14.54 -13.84
N LEU A 404 -11.78 15.53 -13.56
CA LEU A 404 -12.63 15.59 -12.34
C LEU A 404 -13.85 14.69 -12.44
N ASN A 405 -13.64 13.47 -12.91
CA ASN A 405 -14.65 12.45 -13.05
C ASN A 405 -14.30 11.23 -12.18
N PRO A 406 -15.30 10.44 -11.76
CA PRO A 406 -15.10 9.29 -10.90
C PRO A 406 -14.19 8.23 -11.53
N CYS A 407 -14.13 8.15 -12.87
CA CYS A 407 -13.21 7.23 -13.54
C CYS A 407 -11.75 7.63 -13.29
N GLY A 408 -11.41 8.92 -13.36
CA GLY A 408 -10.06 9.42 -13.10
C GLY A 408 -9.63 9.21 -11.65
N ALA A 409 -10.53 9.43 -10.70
CA ALA A 409 -10.26 9.17 -9.28
C ALA A 409 -10.07 7.67 -9.00
N VAL A 410 -10.92 6.80 -9.56
CA VAL A 410 -10.79 5.35 -9.43
C VAL A 410 -9.55 4.84 -10.17
N ASP A 411 -9.24 5.36 -11.35
CA ASP A 411 -8.03 5.02 -12.10
C ASP A 411 -6.78 5.42 -11.31
N TRP A 412 -6.76 6.60 -10.69
CA TRP A 412 -5.65 7.03 -9.82
C TRP A 412 -5.47 6.07 -8.64
N LEU A 413 -6.54 5.74 -7.92
CA LEU A 413 -6.50 4.83 -6.77
C LEU A 413 -6.06 3.43 -7.20
N ALA A 414 -6.65 2.88 -8.27
CA ALA A 414 -6.32 1.57 -8.80
C ALA A 414 -4.87 1.51 -9.28
N ARG A 415 -4.35 2.55 -9.95
CA ARG A 415 -2.92 2.61 -10.31
C ARG A 415 -2.03 2.60 -9.09
N GLN A 416 -2.35 3.41 -8.08
CA GLN A 416 -1.55 3.46 -6.86
C GLN A 416 -1.50 2.09 -6.18
N GLN A 417 -2.62 1.39 -6.04
CA GLN A 417 -2.65 0.09 -5.37
C GLN A 417 -2.14 -1.07 -6.23
N MET A 418 -2.52 -1.14 -7.51
CA MET A 418 -2.13 -2.26 -8.39
C MET A 418 -0.68 -2.18 -8.87
N SER A 419 -0.08 -0.99 -8.91
CA SER A 419 1.34 -0.83 -9.25
C SER A 419 2.28 -1.47 -8.22
N TYR A 420 1.83 -1.64 -6.97
CA TYR A 420 2.59 -2.39 -5.96
C TYR A 420 2.82 -3.85 -6.36
N TYR A 421 2.06 -4.39 -7.32
CA TYR A 421 2.33 -5.73 -7.84
C TYR A 421 3.75 -5.88 -8.36
N ALA A 422 4.24 -4.93 -9.16
CA ALA A 422 5.59 -5.02 -9.72
C ALA A 422 6.65 -4.92 -8.62
N ALA A 423 6.44 -4.05 -7.62
CA ALA A 423 7.33 -3.94 -6.47
C ALA A 423 7.34 -5.25 -5.65
N LEU A 424 6.17 -5.86 -5.43
CA LEU A 424 6.03 -7.11 -4.70
C LEU A 424 6.48 -8.33 -5.50
N ASP A 425 6.37 -8.31 -6.83
CA ASP A 425 6.93 -9.33 -7.70
C ASP A 425 8.46 -9.31 -7.66
N GLY A 426 9.06 -8.10 -7.70
CA GLY A 426 10.50 -7.93 -7.45
C GLY A 426 10.91 -8.44 -6.07
N GLN A 427 10.13 -8.13 -5.02
CA GLN A 427 10.36 -8.67 -3.67
C GLN A 427 10.17 -10.19 -3.63
N TYR A 428 9.21 -10.75 -4.36
CA TYR A 428 8.97 -12.18 -4.43
C TYR A 428 10.14 -12.93 -5.07
N LYS A 429 10.73 -12.39 -6.16
CA LYS A 429 11.97 -12.94 -6.73
C LYS A 429 13.09 -12.90 -5.71
N ARG A 430 13.25 -11.80 -4.98
CA ARG A 430 14.25 -11.69 -3.90
C ARG A 430 13.97 -12.67 -2.75
N HIS A 431 12.71 -12.94 -2.43
CA HIS A 431 12.33 -13.96 -1.45
C HIS A 431 12.78 -15.35 -1.91
N ILE A 432 12.47 -15.75 -3.15
CA ILE A 432 12.93 -17.02 -3.71
C ILE A 432 14.46 -17.07 -3.70
N ALA A 433 15.14 -15.96 -4.03
CA ALA A 433 16.60 -15.89 -3.98
C ALA A 433 17.12 -16.11 -2.56
N LEU A 434 16.52 -15.45 -1.56
CA LEU A 434 16.89 -15.60 -0.15
C LEU A 434 16.65 -17.02 0.38
N GLU A 435 15.53 -17.65 0.01
CA GLU A 435 15.26 -19.05 0.32
C GLU A 435 16.35 -19.94 -0.28
N ARG A 436 16.61 -19.83 -1.58
CA ARG A 436 17.63 -20.62 -2.29
C ARG A 436 19.02 -20.44 -1.71
N VAL A 437 19.41 -19.19 -1.44
CA VAL A 437 20.69 -18.87 -0.82
C VAL A 437 20.79 -19.45 0.58
N THR A 438 19.71 -19.43 1.37
CA THR A 438 19.71 -20.04 2.71
C THR A 438 19.89 -21.56 2.61
N VAL A 439 19.27 -22.20 1.61
CA VAL A 439 19.51 -23.63 1.31
C VAL A 439 20.96 -23.89 0.89
N ILE A 440 21.52 -23.05 0.01
CA ILE A 440 22.92 -23.12 -0.40
C ILE A 440 23.85 -22.95 0.81
N SER A 441 23.59 -21.99 1.70
CA SER A 441 24.38 -21.76 2.92
C SER A 441 24.36 -22.97 3.84
N ALA A 442 23.21 -23.62 4.02
CA ALA A 442 23.09 -24.84 4.81
C ALA A 442 23.93 -25.98 4.20
N GLU A 443 23.87 -26.18 2.89
CA GLU A 443 24.65 -27.25 2.23
C GLU A 443 26.15 -26.93 2.16
N LEU A 444 26.53 -25.66 2.00
CA LEU A 444 27.92 -25.22 2.15
C LEU A 444 28.43 -25.56 3.55
N LYS A 445 27.65 -25.26 4.59
CA LYS A 445 28.02 -25.59 5.97
C LYS A 445 28.11 -27.11 6.17
N ARG A 446 27.14 -27.87 5.65
CA ARG A 446 27.16 -29.34 5.72
C ARG A 446 28.43 -29.91 5.09
N PHE A 447 28.81 -29.40 3.91
CA PHE A 447 30.06 -29.77 3.24
C PHE A 447 31.28 -29.43 4.10
N PHE A 448 31.32 -28.23 4.69
CA PHE A 448 32.41 -27.82 5.58
C PHE A 448 32.53 -28.73 6.81
N LEU A 449 31.41 -29.10 7.45
CA LEU A 449 31.40 -30.02 8.60
C LEU A 449 31.93 -31.41 8.23
N GLN A 450 31.69 -31.88 7.00
CA GLN A 450 32.14 -33.19 6.52
C GLN A 450 33.60 -33.22 6.04
N HIS A 451 34.05 -32.14 5.40
CA HIS A 451 35.34 -32.10 4.70
C HIS A 451 36.38 -31.16 5.33
N HIS A 452 35.97 -30.37 6.32
CA HIS A 452 36.80 -29.33 6.96
C HIS A 452 37.40 -28.31 5.96
N ARG A 453 36.72 -28.10 4.82
CA ARG A 453 37.03 -27.08 3.81
C ARG A 453 35.74 -26.63 3.14
N TRP A 454 35.73 -25.42 2.61
CA TRP A 454 34.67 -24.98 1.69
C TRP A 454 34.88 -25.61 0.29
N PRO A 455 33.83 -25.80 -0.51
CA PRO A 455 34.00 -26.28 -1.89
C PRO A 455 34.70 -25.21 -2.74
N GLU A 456 35.46 -25.62 -3.74
CA GLU A 456 36.10 -24.71 -4.71
C GLU A 456 35.05 -24.07 -5.63
N ARG A 457 33.95 -24.79 -5.91
CA ARG A 457 32.85 -24.35 -6.78
C ARG A 457 31.50 -24.88 -6.29
N LEU A 458 30.42 -24.15 -6.54
CA LEU A 458 29.05 -24.61 -6.19
C LEU A 458 28.64 -25.93 -6.86
N SER A 459 29.27 -26.30 -7.97
CA SER A 459 29.01 -27.57 -8.65
C SER A 459 29.41 -28.81 -7.86
N GLU A 460 30.30 -28.67 -6.86
CA GLU A 460 30.57 -29.77 -5.89
C GLU A 460 29.32 -30.12 -5.06
N LEU A 461 28.32 -29.24 -5.00
CA LEU A 461 27.06 -29.45 -4.28
C LEU A 461 25.94 -30.05 -5.14
N TRP A 462 26.14 -30.31 -6.45
CA TRP A 462 25.10 -30.80 -7.36
C TRP A 462 24.44 -32.13 -6.96
N GLY A 463 25.12 -32.96 -6.16
CA GLY A 463 24.52 -34.18 -5.62
C GLY A 463 23.49 -33.94 -4.52
N ALA A 464 23.59 -32.80 -3.81
CA ALA A 464 22.70 -32.43 -2.70
C ALA A 464 21.65 -31.39 -3.12
N LEU A 465 21.95 -30.54 -4.10
CA LEU A 465 21.09 -29.45 -4.53
C LEU A 465 20.46 -29.72 -5.90
N ALA A 466 19.18 -29.40 -6.03
CA ALA A 466 18.53 -29.31 -7.33
C ALA A 466 19.14 -28.15 -8.14
N ALA A 467 19.30 -28.33 -9.46
CA ALA A 467 19.89 -27.31 -10.34
C ALA A 467 19.16 -25.95 -10.26
N GLN A 468 17.84 -25.95 -10.07
CA GLN A 468 17.05 -24.73 -9.91
C GLN A 468 17.39 -23.95 -8.63
N THR A 469 17.88 -24.61 -7.59
CA THR A 469 18.30 -23.95 -6.34
C THR A 469 19.54 -23.10 -6.54
N LEU A 470 20.42 -23.47 -7.48
CA LEU A 470 21.63 -22.72 -7.80
C LEU A 470 21.37 -21.52 -8.72
N GLN A 471 20.21 -21.46 -9.34
CA GLN A 471 19.82 -20.33 -10.18
C GLN A 471 19.24 -19.21 -9.33
N ASP A 472 19.69 -17.99 -9.57
CA ASP A 472 19.14 -16.78 -9.02
C ASP A 472 17.88 -16.37 -9.81
N PRO A 473 16.69 -16.33 -9.17
CA PRO A 473 15.44 -15.94 -9.83
C PRO A 473 15.39 -14.45 -10.22
N VAL A 474 16.31 -13.61 -9.74
CA VAL A 474 16.36 -12.19 -10.07
C VAL A 474 16.92 -11.98 -11.48
N CYS A 475 18.11 -12.52 -11.76
CA CYS A 475 18.79 -12.41 -13.05
C CYS A 475 18.59 -13.61 -13.98
N ASN A 476 18.05 -14.72 -13.47
CA ASN A 476 17.98 -16.02 -14.16
C ASN A 476 19.36 -16.59 -14.57
N ALA A 477 20.42 -16.22 -13.85
CA ALA A 477 21.77 -16.80 -13.93
C ALA A 477 22.07 -17.65 -12.68
N GLU A 478 23.21 -18.33 -12.63
CA GLU A 478 23.64 -19.01 -11.39
C GLU A 478 24.10 -17.98 -10.34
N PHE A 479 23.91 -18.27 -9.05
CA PHE A 479 24.52 -17.46 -8.00
C PHE A 479 26.05 -17.47 -8.13
N ALA A 480 26.66 -16.30 -7.97
CA ALA A 480 28.10 -16.16 -8.06
C ALA A 480 28.75 -16.61 -6.74
N TYR A 481 29.79 -17.43 -6.87
CA TYR A 481 30.54 -17.99 -5.75
C TYR A 481 32.03 -18.00 -6.03
N ARG A 482 32.82 -17.57 -5.05
CA ARG A 482 34.28 -17.72 -5.10
C ARG A 482 34.86 -17.84 -3.69
N LEU A 483 35.95 -18.60 -3.58
CA LEU A 483 36.74 -18.62 -2.36
C LEU A 483 37.46 -17.28 -2.15
N THR A 484 37.66 -16.92 -0.89
CA THR A 484 38.42 -15.75 -0.44
C THR A 484 39.39 -16.17 0.65
N ASP A 485 40.35 -15.30 1.00
CA ASP A 485 41.31 -15.58 2.07
C ASP A 485 40.63 -15.79 3.45
N ARG A 486 39.38 -15.34 3.60
CA ARG A 486 38.60 -15.42 4.84
C ARG A 486 37.42 -16.41 4.77
N GLY A 487 37.31 -17.19 3.69
CA GLY A 487 36.20 -18.12 3.47
C GLY A 487 35.72 -18.09 2.03
N PHE A 488 34.53 -17.53 1.80
CA PHE A 488 33.95 -17.43 0.46
C PHE A 488 33.10 -16.16 0.31
N LEU A 489 32.82 -15.80 -0.94
CA LEU A 489 31.87 -14.77 -1.34
C LEU A 489 30.70 -15.47 -2.05
N LEU A 490 29.47 -15.15 -1.66
CA LEU A 490 28.24 -15.63 -2.30
C LEU A 490 27.32 -14.44 -2.56
N TYR A 491 26.90 -14.23 -3.80
CA TYR A 491 26.14 -13.06 -4.21
C TYR A 491 25.25 -13.33 -5.43
N SER A 492 24.25 -12.47 -5.62
CA SER A 492 23.46 -12.32 -6.85
C SER A 492 24.11 -11.27 -7.73
N ILE A 493 24.12 -11.47 -9.05
CA ILE A 493 24.63 -10.51 -10.05
C ILE A 493 23.64 -9.39 -10.41
N GLY A 494 22.60 -9.18 -9.58
CA GLY A 494 21.67 -8.08 -9.74
C GLY A 494 20.65 -8.23 -10.88
N GLU A 495 19.79 -7.22 -11.06
CA GLU A 495 18.77 -7.21 -12.12
C GLU A 495 19.38 -6.88 -13.50
N ASN A 496 20.56 -6.24 -13.54
CA ASN A 496 21.24 -5.85 -14.78
C ASN A 496 21.89 -7.05 -15.52
N GLY A 497 22.13 -8.18 -14.82
CA GLY A 497 22.79 -9.38 -15.35
C GLY A 497 24.29 -9.22 -15.64
N ILE A 498 24.94 -8.22 -15.07
CA ILE A 498 26.36 -7.90 -15.20
C ILE A 498 27.01 -8.19 -13.85
N ASP A 499 27.99 -9.09 -13.83
CA ASP A 499 28.73 -9.40 -12.60
C ASP A 499 29.67 -8.24 -12.22
N ASP A 500 29.30 -7.49 -11.19
CA ASP A 500 30.07 -6.38 -10.65
C ASP A 500 31.05 -6.79 -9.55
N GLY A 501 31.23 -8.10 -9.32
CA GLY A 501 32.15 -8.68 -8.35
C GLY A 501 31.66 -8.61 -6.90
N GLY A 502 30.36 -8.48 -6.68
CA GLY A 502 29.69 -8.34 -5.39
C GLY A 502 29.52 -6.88 -4.94
N ARG A 503 29.46 -5.89 -5.84
CA ARG A 503 29.35 -4.47 -5.48
C ARG A 503 27.96 -3.91 -5.73
N TYR A 504 27.35 -3.33 -4.70
CA TYR A 504 26.04 -2.67 -4.80
C TYR A 504 26.18 -1.14 -4.77
N MET A 505 26.13 -0.50 -5.93
CA MET A 505 26.10 0.96 -6.07
C MET A 505 25.14 1.37 -7.19
N PRO A 506 23.81 1.40 -6.92
CA PRO A 506 22.80 1.61 -7.96
C PRO A 506 22.95 2.93 -8.72
N ARG A 507 23.51 3.96 -8.07
CA ARG A 507 23.81 5.24 -8.72
C ARG A 507 24.81 5.12 -9.88
N TRP A 508 25.62 4.06 -9.88
CA TRP A 508 26.63 3.76 -10.88
C TRP A 508 26.26 2.56 -11.75
N GLY A 509 25.04 2.04 -11.60
CA GLY A 509 24.57 0.86 -12.32
C GLY A 509 25.09 -0.47 -11.77
N LEU A 510 25.82 -0.46 -10.64
CA LEU A 510 26.24 -1.69 -9.96
C LEU A 510 25.11 -2.17 -9.04
N ASP A 511 24.56 -3.36 -9.25
CA ASP A 511 23.39 -3.84 -8.51
C ASP A 511 23.52 -5.27 -7.98
N ASP A 512 24.74 -5.81 -7.92
CA ASP A 512 25.04 -7.07 -7.24
C ASP A 512 24.60 -7.06 -5.78
N VAL A 513 24.04 -8.16 -5.29
CA VAL A 513 23.58 -8.29 -3.90
C VAL A 513 24.39 -9.37 -3.18
N VAL A 514 25.26 -8.94 -2.26
CA VAL A 514 26.06 -9.85 -1.44
C VAL A 514 25.19 -10.53 -0.39
N PHE A 515 25.29 -11.85 -0.31
CA PHE A 515 24.65 -12.66 0.73
C PHE A 515 25.64 -13.14 1.79
N TRP A 516 26.91 -13.30 1.43
CA TRP A 516 28.01 -13.64 2.34
C TRP A 516 29.35 -13.13 1.79
N PRO A 517 30.25 -12.57 2.62
CA PRO A 517 30.10 -12.28 4.05
C PRO A 517 29.12 -11.11 4.29
N LEU A 518 28.50 -11.05 5.47
CA LEU A 518 27.43 -10.07 5.74
C LEU A 518 27.96 -8.65 5.93
N GLU A 519 29.23 -8.48 6.33
CA GLU A 519 29.85 -7.18 6.59
C GLU A 519 29.99 -6.34 5.31
N MET A 520 30.16 -7.00 4.15
CA MET A 520 30.22 -6.34 2.84
C MET A 520 28.87 -5.77 2.39
N MET A 521 27.76 -6.14 3.05
CA MET A 521 26.44 -5.62 2.73
C MET A 521 26.24 -4.17 3.24
N GLU A 522 27.01 -3.75 4.24
CA GLU A 522 26.82 -2.50 4.99
C GLU A 522 27.97 -1.49 4.83
N SER A 523 29.22 -1.94 4.56
CA SER A 523 30.40 -1.06 4.58
C SER A 523 30.59 -0.10 3.40
N ASP A 524 29.99 -0.38 2.23
CA ASP A 524 30.32 0.33 0.98
C ASP A 524 29.40 1.53 0.66
N TYR A 525 28.46 1.87 1.55
CA TYR A 525 27.57 3.02 1.33
C TYR A 525 28.18 4.38 1.72
N ASP A 526 29.10 4.41 2.69
CA ASP A 526 29.61 5.66 3.28
C ASP A 526 30.99 6.08 2.77
N SER A 527 31.80 5.16 2.25
CA SER A 527 33.00 5.55 1.50
C SER A 527 32.59 5.91 0.08
N GLU A 528 32.32 7.20 -0.20
CA GLU A 528 32.26 7.69 -1.59
C GLU A 528 33.54 7.21 -2.28
N PRO A 529 33.47 6.25 -3.21
CA PRO A 529 34.66 5.85 -3.93
C PRO A 529 35.07 7.06 -4.77
N GLU A 530 36.38 7.34 -4.84
CA GLU A 530 36.91 8.38 -5.72
C GLU A 530 36.26 8.21 -7.10
N ARG A 531 35.51 9.23 -7.54
CA ARG A 531 34.72 9.18 -8.77
C ARG A 531 35.59 8.58 -9.88
N PRO A 532 35.19 7.47 -10.52
CA PRO A 532 35.86 7.05 -11.74
C PRO A 532 35.80 8.23 -12.73
N PRO A 533 36.91 8.54 -13.44
CA PRO A 533 36.98 9.68 -14.32
C PRO A 533 35.82 9.62 -15.30
N TYR A 534 34.97 10.64 -15.26
CA TYR A 534 33.79 10.76 -16.09
C TYR A 534 34.20 10.70 -17.57
N VAL A 535 34.00 9.55 -18.21
CA VAL A 535 34.17 9.42 -19.66
C VAL A 535 32.98 10.15 -20.28
N LYS A 536 33.20 11.40 -20.70
CA LYS A 536 32.25 12.13 -21.54
C LYS A 536 32.01 11.30 -22.80
N ASN A 537 30.83 10.67 -22.89
CA ASN A 537 30.31 10.21 -24.17
C ASN A 537 29.92 11.42 -25.01
N ASP A 538 30.90 11.96 -25.75
CA ASP A 538 30.68 12.88 -26.86
C ASP A 538 30.13 12.07 -28.05
N SER A 539 28.88 11.60 -27.98
CA SER A 539 28.15 11.11 -29.16
C SER A 539 26.64 11.04 -28.91
N ALA A 540 25.93 12.13 -29.26
CA ALA A 540 24.63 12.07 -29.94
C ALA A 540 24.22 13.49 -30.36
N LEU A 541 24.50 13.78 -31.63
CA LEU A 541 23.78 14.74 -32.48
C LEU A 541 22.43 14.15 -32.89
#